data_AF-A0A542YSM9-F1
#
_entry.id   AF-A0A542YSM9-F1
#
_cell.length_a   1.000
_cell.length_b   1.000
_cell.length_c   1.000
_cell.angle_alpha   90.00
_cell.angle_beta   90.00
_cell.angle_gamma   90.00
#
_symmetry.space_group_name_H-M   'P 1'
#
loop_
_entity.id
_entity.type
_entity.pdbx_description
1 polymer ?
#
loop_
_entity_poly.entity_id
_entity_poly.type
_entity_poly.pdbx_seq_one_letter_code
_entity_poly.pdbx_strand_id
1 'polypeptide(L)'
;MIIDLPSTSAKEVSKKLLQLRNDVGAMAMGRVLTLLVVTDDTGSDEAIRAANDATRQHPARIIVVVRANRRGANRLDAQVRVGGDAGASEIVVLRLYGELADQAASVVTALLLPDSPIVGWWPHDPPHDVAGSPLGQIAHRRITDASGCAKPRTELRRRAKHYQPGDTDLSWTRLTRWRGLLAATLDQPPYEDVTAATVSGDADSPSTDLMAGWLADALQVPVKVARTAAGTGLVAVRLERASGPVDLVATRAGSAEQVGTLSQAGQPTRQVPLPDSTLPELLAAELRRLDADEVYASAVRDGIPRVGRSTTTHSEAVRKGKAPEEPAELAETHHPELSTKALEGAPAPSERVEGTALDERIHQGLAEFARGSVRIAEDTPSVAAAVATAVDAVVQRAVAERGVAHLVVTGGSLGTATVGALADLSPDPQTWEHVHVWWGDERFVPEGDPDRNVQQAVDAGLDRLPLAPGHVHAVPAGADEADLPQAAVSYAATLAEHAPEGASVPVPEFDVLLLGVGPDSHVASLFPGREELLVTDRTTVPVTDSPKPPPLRVSLTVPAIRRAKRVWFTVAGADKADAVRAARAEREDPQVPASWPQGTLETVWWVDRAVADGAGIEG
;
A
#
# COMPACT_ATOMS: atom_id res chain seq x y z
N MET A 1 -1.16 -8.74 29.10
CA MET A 1 -0.42 -8.76 30.38
C MET A 1 0.62 -7.63 30.42
N ILE A 2 0.77 -6.94 31.55
CA ILE A 2 1.77 -5.88 31.78
C ILE A 2 2.65 -6.25 32.98
N ILE A 3 3.96 -6.10 32.86
CA ILE A 3 4.95 -6.43 33.89
C ILE A 3 5.91 -5.26 34.09
N ASP A 4 5.97 -4.74 35.30
CA ASP A 4 6.88 -3.66 35.69
C ASP A 4 8.19 -4.22 36.26
N LEU A 5 9.30 -3.62 35.84
CA LEU A 5 10.68 -3.93 36.24
C LEU A 5 11.36 -2.64 36.70
N PRO A 6 11.11 -2.18 37.94
CA PRO A 6 11.75 -0.99 38.48
C PRO A 6 13.23 -1.23 38.79
N SER A 7 14.07 -0.21 38.62
CA SER A 7 15.51 -0.25 38.93
C SER A 7 16.23 -1.47 38.33
N THR A 8 16.01 -1.72 37.06
CA THR A 8 16.47 -2.92 36.35
C THR A 8 17.68 -2.64 35.44
N SER A 9 18.06 -3.64 34.65
CA SER A 9 19.12 -3.60 33.64
C SER A 9 18.64 -4.20 32.32
N ALA A 10 19.27 -3.83 31.20
CA ALA A 10 18.93 -4.40 29.89
C ALA A 10 19.00 -5.94 29.89
N LYS A 11 19.95 -6.52 30.65
CA LYS A 11 20.10 -7.98 30.82
C LYS A 11 18.88 -8.61 31.50
N GLU A 12 18.37 -7.99 32.55
CA GLU A 12 17.18 -8.48 33.27
C GLU A 12 15.91 -8.36 32.41
N VAL A 13 15.79 -7.27 31.64
CA VAL A 13 14.70 -7.10 30.66
C VAL A 13 14.75 -8.21 29.60
N SER A 14 15.91 -8.47 28.99
CA SER A 14 16.10 -9.57 28.03
C SER A 14 15.77 -10.94 28.62
N LYS A 15 16.24 -11.20 29.87
CA LYS A 15 15.92 -12.43 30.59
C LYS A 15 14.41 -12.58 30.79
N LYS A 16 13.72 -11.49 31.16
CA LYS A 16 12.28 -11.53 31.40
C LYS A 16 11.50 -11.76 30.11
N LEU A 17 11.89 -11.13 29.01
CA LEU A 17 11.28 -11.36 27.69
C LEU A 17 11.39 -12.83 27.26
N LEU A 18 12.56 -13.43 27.46
CA LEU A 18 12.78 -14.85 27.12
C LEU A 18 11.94 -15.79 27.99
N GLN A 19 11.79 -15.49 29.28
CA GLN A 19 10.89 -16.23 30.17
C GLN A 19 9.44 -16.15 29.69
N LEU A 20 8.95 -14.94 29.39
CA LEU A 20 7.58 -14.73 28.93
C LEU A 20 7.27 -15.43 27.62
N ARG A 21 8.24 -15.49 26.70
CA ARG A 21 8.10 -16.24 25.45
C ARG A 21 7.90 -17.73 25.70
N ASN A 22 8.62 -18.29 26.67
CA ASN A 22 8.50 -19.71 27.04
C ASN A 22 7.19 -19.99 27.80
N ASP A 23 6.78 -19.10 28.70
CA ASP A 23 5.62 -19.30 29.58
C ASP A 23 4.28 -19.15 28.85
N VAL A 24 4.18 -18.22 27.90
CA VAL A 24 2.93 -17.94 27.15
C VAL A 24 2.71 -18.94 26.01
N GLY A 25 3.65 -19.86 25.76
CA GLY A 25 3.57 -20.77 24.62
C GLY A 25 3.50 -20.01 23.29
N ALA A 26 4.09 -18.82 23.24
CA ALA A 26 4.07 -17.96 22.08
C ALA A 26 4.93 -18.61 20.99
N MET A 27 4.31 -19.51 20.24
CA MET A 27 4.79 -19.95 18.93
C MET A 27 5.19 -18.70 18.16
N ALA A 28 6.38 -18.75 17.57
CA ALA A 28 7.07 -17.63 16.96
C ALA A 28 6.14 -16.83 16.03
N MET A 29 5.53 -15.75 16.54
CA MET A 29 4.91 -14.74 15.70
C MET A 29 6.04 -14.16 14.85
N GLY A 30 5.98 -14.36 13.53
CA GLY A 30 7.00 -13.92 12.58
C GLY A 30 7.32 -12.44 12.82
N ARG A 31 8.51 -12.17 13.33
CA ARG A 31 8.94 -10.81 13.67
C ARG A 31 9.45 -10.17 12.38
N VAL A 32 8.66 -9.26 11.81
CA VAL A 32 9.01 -8.61 10.53
C VAL A 32 10.04 -7.49 10.76
N LEU A 33 9.90 -6.70 11.83
CA LEU A 33 10.80 -5.59 12.18
C LEU A 33 10.77 -5.21 13.67
N THR A 34 11.74 -4.39 14.09
CA THR A 34 11.73 -3.68 15.38
C THR A 34 11.43 -2.18 15.17
N LEU A 35 10.32 -1.71 15.75
CA LEU A 35 9.96 -0.29 15.80
C LEU A 35 10.49 0.33 17.09
N LEU A 36 11.50 1.17 16.97
CA LEU A 36 12.10 1.96 18.04
C LEU A 36 11.40 3.32 18.12
N VAL A 37 10.63 3.55 19.18
CA VAL A 37 9.93 4.82 19.45
C VAL A 37 10.73 5.63 20.46
N VAL A 38 11.15 6.84 20.10
CA VAL A 38 11.98 7.70 20.98
C VAL A 38 11.19 8.94 21.38
N THR A 39 10.86 9.06 22.66
CA THR A 39 9.96 10.10 23.17
C THR A 39 10.36 10.55 24.58
N ASP A 40 9.64 11.49 25.15
CA ASP A 40 9.75 11.93 26.54
C ASP A 40 8.56 11.44 27.39
N ASP A 41 8.56 11.77 28.68
CA ASP A 41 7.49 11.35 29.60
C ASP A 41 6.11 11.94 29.23
N THR A 42 6.07 13.07 28.50
CA THR A 42 4.82 13.75 28.16
C THR A 42 4.16 13.14 26.92
N GLY A 43 4.96 12.75 25.92
CA GLY A 43 4.48 12.18 24.66
C GLY A 43 4.40 10.64 24.63
N SER A 44 4.79 9.94 25.71
CA SER A 44 4.94 8.47 25.66
C SER A 44 3.64 7.73 25.39
N ASP A 45 2.52 8.15 26.00
CA ASP A 45 1.27 7.40 25.94
C ASP A 45 0.57 7.50 24.58
N GLU A 46 0.65 8.67 23.95
CA GLU A 46 0.16 8.86 22.57
C GLU A 46 1.03 8.09 21.58
N ALA A 47 2.36 8.20 21.68
CA ALA A 47 3.28 7.49 20.80
C ALA A 47 3.15 5.97 20.92
N ILE A 48 2.98 5.43 22.13
CA ILE A 48 2.74 3.99 22.34
C ILE A 48 1.44 3.54 21.67
N ARG A 49 0.35 4.30 21.85
CA ARG A 49 -0.94 3.97 21.23
C ARG A 49 -0.84 4.00 19.71
N ALA A 50 -0.26 5.06 19.15
CA ALA A 50 -0.09 5.19 17.70
C ALA A 50 0.80 4.08 17.11
N ALA A 51 1.91 3.75 17.77
CA ALA A 51 2.77 2.65 17.36
C ALA A 51 2.06 1.30 17.44
N ASN A 52 1.36 1.00 18.54
CA ASN A 52 0.60 -0.24 18.67
C ASN A 52 -0.46 -0.38 17.57
N ASP A 53 -1.19 0.69 17.32
CA ASP A 53 -2.25 0.73 16.30
C ASP A 53 -1.70 0.55 14.89
N ALA A 54 -0.58 1.22 14.55
CA ALA A 54 0.10 1.05 13.27
C ALA A 54 0.56 -0.40 13.05
N THR A 55 1.03 -1.06 14.10
CA THR A 55 1.52 -2.44 14.01
C THR A 55 0.44 -3.51 13.86
N ARG A 56 -0.85 -3.13 13.90
CA ARG A 56 -1.95 -4.04 13.48
C ARG A 56 -1.85 -4.40 12.00
N GLN A 57 -1.45 -3.44 11.16
CA GLN A 57 -1.26 -3.65 9.72
C GLN A 57 0.13 -4.20 9.41
N HIS A 58 1.11 -3.89 10.27
CA HIS A 58 2.52 -4.24 10.09
C HIS A 58 3.11 -4.86 11.37
N PRO A 59 3.03 -6.19 11.54
CA PRO A 59 3.48 -6.85 12.76
C PRO A 59 4.94 -6.52 13.11
N ALA A 60 5.15 -5.86 14.25
CA ALA A 60 6.46 -5.45 14.72
C ALA A 60 6.62 -5.66 16.22
N ARG A 61 7.87 -5.77 16.67
CA ARG A 61 8.21 -5.57 18.08
C ARG A 61 8.40 -4.09 18.34
N ILE A 62 7.81 -3.56 19.41
CA ILE A 62 7.96 -2.15 19.77
C ILE A 62 8.92 -2.01 20.95
N ILE A 63 9.94 -1.18 20.80
CA ILE A 63 10.81 -0.74 21.88
C ILE A 63 10.63 0.77 22.04
N VAL A 64 10.16 1.21 23.19
CA VAL A 64 9.90 2.61 23.49
C VAL A 64 10.99 3.11 24.43
N VAL A 65 11.74 4.11 23.99
CA VAL A 65 12.76 4.79 24.77
C VAL A 65 12.17 6.11 25.24
N VAL A 66 11.80 6.15 26.51
CA VAL A 66 11.36 7.36 27.20
C VAL A 66 12.56 7.98 27.88
N ARG A 67 12.99 9.14 27.35
CA ARG A 67 14.04 9.96 27.96
C ARG A 67 13.45 10.77 29.10
N ALA A 68 13.43 10.17 30.29
CA ALA A 68 12.92 10.79 31.49
C ALA A 68 13.89 11.85 32.02
N ASN A 69 13.68 12.30 33.26
CA ASN A 69 14.49 13.35 33.88
C ASN A 69 15.99 13.02 33.87
N ARG A 70 16.77 13.83 33.14
CA ARG A 70 18.24 13.74 33.07
C ARG A 70 18.94 14.16 34.36
N ARG A 71 18.22 14.78 35.31
CA ARG A 71 18.73 15.14 36.63
C ARG A 71 18.40 14.03 37.62
N GLY A 72 19.43 13.49 38.28
CA GLY A 72 19.28 12.47 39.32
C GLY A 72 20.21 11.29 39.11
N ALA A 73 20.02 10.24 39.90
CA ALA A 73 20.81 9.02 39.82
C ALA A 73 20.52 8.23 38.54
N ASN A 74 21.53 7.54 38.03
CA ASN A 74 21.42 6.67 36.86
C ASN A 74 20.51 5.48 37.20
N ARG A 75 19.40 5.35 36.47
CA ARG A 75 18.41 4.28 36.67
C ARG A 75 17.73 3.93 35.36
N LEU A 76 17.45 2.65 35.17
CA LEU A 76 16.56 2.14 34.13
C LEU A 76 15.34 1.54 34.81
N ASP A 77 14.15 2.03 34.46
CA ASP A 77 12.90 1.34 34.75
C ASP A 77 12.38 0.76 33.42
N ALA A 78 11.83 -0.44 33.46
CA ALA A 78 11.26 -1.05 32.26
C ALA A 78 9.85 -1.58 32.52
N GLN A 79 9.04 -1.61 31.47
CA GLN A 79 7.74 -2.25 31.47
C GLN A 79 7.64 -3.14 30.23
N VAL A 80 7.26 -4.39 30.42
CA VAL A 80 7.06 -5.36 29.35
C VAL A 80 5.57 -5.65 29.22
N ARG A 81 5.02 -5.43 28.03
CA ARG A 81 3.62 -5.72 27.70
C ARG A 81 3.58 -6.86 26.67
N VAL A 82 2.87 -7.94 27.02
CA VAL A 82 2.73 -9.16 26.21
C VAL A 82 1.27 -9.59 26.23
N GLY A 83 0.71 -9.95 25.07
CA GLY A 83 -0.65 -10.50 24.95
C GLY A 83 -1.76 -9.51 25.30
N GLY A 84 -2.14 -8.69 24.32
CA GLY A 84 -3.33 -7.82 24.33
C GLY A 84 -3.87 -7.66 22.92
N ASP A 85 -5.20 -7.61 22.79
CA ASP A 85 -5.97 -7.60 21.53
C ASP A 85 -5.43 -6.58 20.50
N ALA A 86 -5.02 -7.10 19.33
CA ALA A 86 -4.69 -6.39 18.08
C ALA A 86 -3.48 -5.42 18.07
N GLY A 87 -2.34 -5.91 17.55
CA GLY A 87 -1.09 -5.15 17.33
C GLY A 87 0.11 -5.73 18.09
N ALA A 88 1.33 -5.26 17.78
CA ALA A 88 2.66 -5.69 18.26
C ALA A 88 2.76 -6.87 19.25
N SER A 89 3.49 -7.93 18.88
CA SER A 89 3.67 -9.14 19.69
C SER A 89 4.28 -8.88 21.08
N GLU A 90 5.17 -7.89 21.18
CA GLU A 90 5.85 -7.48 22.40
C GLU A 90 6.09 -5.96 22.38
N ILE A 91 5.71 -5.29 23.47
CA ILE A 91 6.02 -3.87 23.70
C ILE A 91 6.92 -3.76 24.92
N VAL A 92 8.09 -3.15 24.74
CA VAL A 92 9.06 -2.89 25.82
C VAL A 92 9.18 -1.39 26.00
N VAL A 93 8.73 -0.87 27.13
CA VAL A 93 8.89 0.54 27.50
C VAL A 93 10.09 0.68 28.42
N LEU A 94 11.07 1.48 28.05
CA LEU A 94 12.28 1.77 28.80
C LEU A 94 12.23 3.23 29.23
N ARG A 95 12.26 3.50 30.54
CA ARG A 95 12.39 4.85 31.11
C ARG A 95 13.80 5.02 31.65
N LEU A 96 14.56 5.95 31.06
CA LEU A 96 15.97 6.18 31.37
C LEU A 96 16.14 7.48 32.15
N TYR A 97 16.82 7.40 33.31
CA TYR A 97 17.06 8.52 34.22
C TYR A 97 18.54 8.85 34.36
N GLY A 98 18.85 10.10 34.71
CA GLY A 98 20.23 10.55 34.91
C GLY A 98 21.04 10.57 33.61
N GLU A 99 22.34 10.27 33.68
CA GLU A 99 23.24 10.18 32.52
C GLU A 99 22.88 9.03 31.57
N LEU A 100 22.17 8.01 32.07
CA LEU A 100 21.72 6.89 31.26
C LEU A 100 20.78 7.34 30.13
N ALA A 101 20.05 8.44 30.31
CA ALA A 101 19.16 9.01 29.29
C ALA A 101 19.92 9.39 27.99
N ASP A 102 21.20 9.73 28.09
CA ASP A 102 22.06 10.04 26.93
C ASP A 102 22.75 8.79 26.35
N GLN A 103 22.64 7.64 27.03
CA GLN A 103 23.25 6.34 26.65
C GLN A 103 22.20 5.31 26.17
N ALA A 104 21.06 5.79 25.68
CA ALA A 104 19.94 4.94 25.26
C ALA A 104 20.31 3.89 24.21
N ALA A 105 21.23 4.20 23.30
CA ALA A 105 21.69 3.28 22.25
C ALA A 105 22.22 1.97 22.83
N SER A 106 23.10 2.04 23.83
CA SER A 106 23.68 0.86 24.49
C SER A 106 22.63 -0.03 25.15
N VAL A 107 21.58 0.57 25.72
CA VAL A 107 20.47 -0.18 26.34
C VAL A 107 19.64 -0.87 25.26
N VAL A 108 19.29 -0.16 24.19
CA VAL A 108 18.49 -0.68 23.07
C VAL A 108 19.22 -1.81 22.37
N THR A 109 20.51 -1.66 22.05
CA THR A 109 21.31 -2.66 21.34
C THR A 109 21.27 -4.03 22.02
N ALA A 110 21.30 -4.07 23.35
CA ALA A 110 21.22 -5.31 24.12
C ALA A 110 19.85 -6.02 24.04
N LEU A 111 18.82 -5.33 23.57
CA LEU A 111 17.46 -5.83 23.42
C LEU A 111 17.09 -6.14 21.97
N LEU A 112 17.91 -5.74 21.00
CA LEU A 112 17.64 -5.95 19.57
C LEU A 112 17.74 -7.44 19.22
N LEU A 113 17.04 -7.79 18.15
CA LEU A 113 17.14 -9.12 17.56
C LEU A 113 18.14 -9.07 16.40
N PRO A 114 18.98 -10.10 16.26
CA PRO A 114 19.80 -10.23 15.07
C PRO A 114 18.89 -10.31 13.84
N ASP A 115 19.31 -9.68 12.75
CA ASP A 115 18.73 -9.79 11.40
C ASP A 115 17.31 -9.23 11.21
N SER A 116 16.79 -8.45 12.18
CA SER A 116 15.50 -7.74 12.04
C SER A 116 15.72 -6.28 11.62
N PRO A 117 15.05 -5.78 10.56
CA PRO A 117 15.07 -4.36 10.22
C PRO A 117 14.65 -3.48 11.40
N ILE A 118 15.33 -2.36 11.56
CA ILE A 118 15.10 -1.42 12.68
C ILE A 118 14.56 -0.11 12.12
N VAL A 119 13.35 0.25 12.54
CA VAL A 119 12.71 1.51 12.19
C VAL A 119 12.75 2.41 13.43
N GLY A 120 13.45 3.54 13.35
CA GLY A 120 13.46 4.56 14.40
C GLY A 120 12.40 5.62 14.13
N TRP A 121 11.59 5.96 15.14
CA TRP A 121 10.57 6.99 15.05
C TRP A 121 10.69 8.01 16.18
N TRP A 122 10.78 9.29 15.82
CA TRP A 122 10.77 10.45 16.71
C TRP A 122 9.50 11.27 16.48
N PRO A 123 8.43 11.07 17.27
CA PRO A 123 7.19 11.83 17.14
C PRO A 123 7.37 13.33 17.42
N HIS A 124 8.28 13.67 18.34
CA HIS A 124 8.58 15.04 18.73
C HIS A 124 10.09 15.20 19.00
N ASP A 125 10.57 16.43 18.84
CA ASP A 125 11.93 16.87 19.22
C ASP A 125 13.07 15.91 18.81
N PRO A 126 13.17 15.55 17.52
CA PRO A 126 14.26 14.71 17.04
C PRO A 126 15.63 15.37 17.27
N PRO A 127 16.72 14.57 17.36
CA PRO A 127 18.07 15.11 17.32
C PRO A 127 18.30 16.00 16.09
N HIS A 128 19.18 17.00 16.21
CA HIS A 128 19.51 17.87 15.08
C HIS A 128 20.02 17.09 13.86
N ASP A 129 20.83 16.07 14.10
CA ASP A 129 21.23 15.07 13.12
C ASP A 129 20.66 13.72 13.56
N VAL A 130 19.54 13.31 12.95
CA VAL A 130 18.85 12.07 13.32
C VAL A 130 19.73 10.88 12.95
N ALA A 131 20.16 10.79 11.69
CA ALA A 131 21.02 9.72 11.19
C ALA A 131 22.36 9.65 11.93
N GLY A 132 22.96 10.80 12.26
CA GLY A 132 24.19 10.87 13.03
C GLY A 132 24.03 10.58 14.53
N SER A 133 22.81 10.58 15.07
CA SER A 133 22.58 10.29 16.49
C SER A 133 22.82 8.82 16.83
N PRO A 134 23.22 8.47 18.08
CA PRO A 134 23.50 7.08 18.44
C PRO A 134 22.35 6.10 18.15
N LEU A 135 21.09 6.52 18.35
CA LEU A 135 19.92 5.70 18.03
C LEU A 135 19.59 5.70 16.53
N GLY A 136 19.88 6.79 15.82
CA GLY A 136 19.69 6.85 14.37
C GLY A 136 20.66 5.95 13.61
N GLN A 137 21.90 5.83 14.06
CA GLN A 137 22.90 4.94 13.44
C GLN A 137 22.50 3.45 13.52
N ILE A 138 21.66 3.08 14.50
CA ILE A 138 21.15 1.73 14.67
C ILE A 138 19.92 1.49 13.77
N ALA A 139 19.19 2.55 13.41
CA ALA A 139 17.97 2.46 12.63
C ALA A 139 18.26 2.46 11.12
N HIS A 140 17.67 1.52 10.40
CA HIS A 140 17.72 1.43 8.93
C HIS A 140 16.82 2.52 8.30
N ARG A 141 15.60 2.63 8.81
CA ARG A 141 14.60 3.66 8.45
C ARG A 141 14.43 4.62 9.62
N ARG A 142 14.39 5.93 9.35
CA ARG A 142 14.30 6.98 10.38
C ARG A 142 13.15 7.93 10.05
N ILE A 143 12.13 7.91 10.89
CA ILE A 143 10.87 8.63 10.73
C ILE A 143 10.84 9.78 11.72
N THR A 144 10.59 11.01 11.25
CA THR A 144 10.32 12.18 12.10
C THR A 144 8.91 12.74 11.85
N ASP A 145 8.41 13.61 12.72
CA ASP A 145 7.26 14.46 12.41
C ASP A 145 7.59 15.93 12.73
N ALA A 146 8.02 16.67 11.71
CA ALA A 146 8.32 18.09 11.83
C ALA A 146 7.07 18.90 12.22
N SER A 147 5.86 18.48 11.83
CA SER A 147 4.62 19.18 12.17
C SER A 147 4.30 19.10 13.65
N GLY A 148 4.70 18.00 14.31
CA GLY A 148 4.57 17.81 15.76
C GLY A 148 5.62 18.54 16.61
N CYS A 149 6.57 19.27 16.00
CA CYS A 149 7.66 19.93 16.71
C CYS A 149 7.37 21.41 16.99
N ALA A 150 7.97 21.97 18.04
CA ALA A 150 7.76 23.39 18.40
C ALA A 150 8.23 24.40 17.33
N LYS A 151 9.18 23.99 16.46
CA LYS A 151 9.71 24.84 15.36
C LYS A 151 9.74 24.07 14.04
N PRO A 152 8.56 23.79 13.42
CA PRO A 152 8.45 22.86 12.31
C PRO A 152 9.39 23.15 11.14
N ARG A 153 9.47 24.43 10.72
CA ARG A 153 10.36 24.86 9.63
C ARG A 153 11.84 24.70 9.93
N THR A 154 12.21 24.90 11.19
CA THR A 154 13.61 24.73 11.61
C THR A 154 13.96 23.25 11.56
N GLU A 155 13.06 22.39 11.99
CA GLU A 155 13.25 20.93 11.88
C GLU A 155 13.32 20.48 10.43
N LEU A 156 12.42 20.95 9.55
CA LEU A 156 12.46 20.59 8.13
C LEU A 156 13.79 20.99 7.46
N ARG A 157 14.33 22.17 7.79
CA ARG A 157 15.67 22.59 7.32
C ARG A 157 16.79 21.70 7.86
N ARG A 158 16.67 21.22 9.10
CA ARG A 158 17.63 20.26 9.68
C ARG A 158 17.53 18.92 8.97
N ARG A 159 16.31 18.44 8.67
CA ARG A 159 16.08 17.23 7.86
C ARG A 159 16.74 17.35 6.48
N ALA A 160 16.55 18.48 5.78
CA ALA A 160 17.22 18.74 4.51
C ALA A 160 18.75 18.68 4.61
N LYS A 161 19.31 19.39 5.61
CA LYS A 161 20.77 19.52 5.79
C LYS A 161 21.46 18.20 6.16
N HIS A 162 20.82 17.39 7.00
CA HIS A 162 21.39 16.16 7.55
C HIS A 162 20.77 14.90 6.95
N TYR A 163 20.10 15.01 5.79
CA TYR A 163 19.42 13.89 5.17
C TYR A 163 20.39 12.74 4.89
N GLN A 164 19.98 11.53 5.23
CA GLN A 164 20.59 10.28 4.77
C GLN A 164 19.54 9.34 4.16
N PRO A 165 19.91 8.48 3.21
CA PRO A 165 19.01 7.44 2.69
C PRO A 165 18.37 6.65 3.83
N GLY A 166 17.04 6.53 3.80
CA GLY A 166 16.25 5.95 4.89
C GLY A 166 15.58 6.98 5.82
N ASP A 167 15.92 8.27 5.72
CA ASP A 167 15.19 9.34 6.41
C ASP A 167 13.85 9.63 5.73
N THR A 168 12.84 9.96 6.53
CA THR A 168 11.52 10.45 6.10
C THR A 168 10.90 11.33 7.17
N ASP A 169 9.87 12.08 6.80
CA ASP A 169 9.06 12.87 7.72
C ASP A 169 7.57 12.62 7.48
N LEU A 170 6.77 12.43 8.52
CA LEU A 170 5.34 12.17 8.39
C LEU A 170 4.59 13.33 7.70
N SER A 171 5.14 14.54 7.73
CA SER A 171 4.60 15.68 6.96
C SER A 171 4.66 15.44 5.45
N TRP A 172 5.58 14.60 4.96
CA TRP A 172 5.64 14.13 3.57
C TRP A 172 4.59 13.05 3.30
N THR A 173 4.44 12.10 4.22
CA THR A 173 3.46 11.01 4.14
C THR A 173 2.03 11.56 4.06
N ARG A 174 1.73 12.63 4.82
CA ARG A 174 0.45 13.36 4.76
C ARG A 174 0.09 13.88 3.36
N LEU A 175 1.09 14.11 2.50
CA LEU A 175 0.89 14.63 1.15
C LEU A 175 0.62 13.55 0.12
N THR A 176 0.70 12.26 0.47
CA THR A 176 0.63 11.16 -0.51
C THR A 176 -0.60 11.26 -1.42
N ARG A 177 -1.76 11.56 -0.83
CA ARG A 177 -3.01 11.68 -1.59
C ARG A 177 -3.10 12.95 -2.43
N TRP A 178 -2.61 14.08 -1.90
CA TRP A 178 -2.48 15.32 -2.67
C TRP A 178 -1.59 15.12 -3.90
N ARG A 179 -0.43 14.50 -3.73
CA ARG A 179 0.53 14.20 -4.81
C ARG A 179 -0.09 13.28 -5.85
N GLY A 180 -0.76 12.21 -5.41
CA GLY A 180 -1.44 11.26 -6.30
C GLY A 180 -2.53 11.90 -7.14
N LEU A 181 -3.39 12.74 -6.54
CA LEU A 181 -4.45 13.45 -7.28
C LEU A 181 -3.89 14.43 -8.31
N LEU A 182 -2.87 15.21 -7.94
CA LEU A 182 -2.23 16.14 -8.86
C LEU A 182 -1.56 15.41 -10.03
N ALA A 183 -0.79 14.34 -9.75
CA ALA A 183 -0.16 13.52 -10.79
C ALA A 183 -1.20 12.90 -11.73
N ALA A 184 -2.24 12.26 -11.19
CA ALA A 184 -3.32 11.67 -11.98
C ALA A 184 -4.06 12.69 -12.86
N THR A 185 -4.12 13.97 -12.47
CA THR A 185 -4.71 15.03 -13.29
C THR A 185 -3.80 15.43 -14.46
N LEU A 186 -2.48 15.35 -14.27
CA LEU A 186 -1.51 15.64 -15.33
C LEU A 186 -1.40 14.49 -16.35
N ASP A 187 -1.68 13.26 -15.93
CA ASP A 187 -1.75 12.04 -16.76
C ASP A 187 -3.02 11.95 -17.63
N GLN A 188 -3.83 13.00 -17.67
CA GLN A 188 -5.03 13.10 -18.51
C GLN A 188 -4.86 14.16 -19.61
N PRO A 189 -5.58 14.04 -20.75
CA PRO A 189 -5.63 15.08 -21.75
C PRO A 189 -5.98 16.45 -21.13
N PRO A 190 -5.39 17.56 -21.59
CA PRO A 190 -4.64 17.70 -22.84
C PRO A 190 -3.12 17.40 -22.77
N TYR A 191 -2.59 16.82 -21.67
CA TYR A 191 -1.15 16.55 -21.49
C TYR A 191 -0.24 17.79 -21.64
N GLU A 192 -0.78 18.97 -21.36
CA GLU A 192 -0.03 20.23 -21.47
C GLU A 192 0.99 20.38 -20.35
N ASP A 193 2.09 21.07 -20.66
CA ASP A 193 3.08 21.43 -19.66
C ASP A 193 2.50 22.38 -18.62
N VAL A 194 2.85 22.14 -17.36
CA VAL A 194 2.62 23.12 -16.28
C VAL A 194 3.70 24.19 -16.39
N THR A 195 3.30 25.46 -16.37
CA THR A 195 4.22 26.61 -16.56
C THR A 195 4.58 27.31 -15.26
N ALA A 196 3.76 27.16 -14.23
CA ALA A 196 3.98 27.66 -12.87
C ALA A 196 3.06 26.93 -11.88
N ALA A 197 3.38 26.97 -10.60
CA ALA A 197 2.49 26.50 -9.55
C ALA A 197 2.40 27.46 -8.35
N THR A 198 1.24 27.46 -7.70
CA THR A 198 1.03 28.15 -6.42
C THR A 198 0.53 27.14 -5.40
N VAL A 199 1.20 27.07 -4.26
CA VAL A 199 0.78 26.26 -3.10
C VAL A 199 0.27 27.22 -2.04
N SER A 200 -0.99 27.08 -1.64
CA SER A 200 -1.62 27.87 -0.59
C SER A 200 -1.61 27.09 0.72
N GLY A 201 -1.02 27.65 1.76
CA GLY A 201 -0.95 26.98 3.06
C GLY A 201 -0.33 27.82 4.17
N ASP A 202 -0.43 27.30 5.38
CA ASP A 202 0.13 27.92 6.57
C ASP A 202 1.65 28.09 6.40
N ALA A 203 2.15 29.27 6.77
CA ALA A 203 3.54 29.64 6.64
C ALA A 203 4.50 28.75 7.45
N ASP A 204 4.00 28.10 8.49
CA ASP A 204 4.77 27.18 9.35
C ASP A 204 4.47 25.69 9.11
N SER A 205 3.65 25.36 8.10
CA SER A 205 3.32 23.98 7.76
C SER A 205 4.44 23.30 6.96
N PRO A 206 5.09 22.24 7.50
CA PRO A 206 6.09 21.48 6.75
C PRO A 206 5.51 20.83 5.49
N SER A 207 4.26 20.37 5.54
CA SER A 207 3.55 19.81 4.37
C SER A 207 3.37 20.85 3.26
N THR A 208 3.17 22.12 3.59
CA THR A 208 3.11 23.20 2.58
C THR A 208 4.46 23.41 1.92
N ASP A 209 5.54 23.51 2.72
CA ASP A 209 6.91 23.67 2.23
C ASP A 209 7.33 22.45 1.37
N LEU A 210 7.00 21.22 1.79
CA LEU A 210 7.30 19.97 1.07
C LEU A 210 6.50 19.83 -0.23
N MET A 211 5.21 20.18 -0.26
CA MET A 211 4.40 20.18 -1.48
C MET A 211 4.98 21.15 -2.52
N ALA A 212 5.32 22.37 -2.08
CA ALA A 212 5.94 23.36 -2.96
C ALA A 212 7.33 22.91 -3.46
N GLY A 213 8.14 22.32 -2.58
CA GLY A 213 9.45 21.76 -2.94
C GLY A 213 9.34 20.62 -3.96
N TRP A 214 8.42 19.69 -3.73
CA TRP A 214 8.17 18.59 -4.67
C TRP A 214 7.72 19.08 -6.04
N LEU A 215 6.76 20.02 -6.11
CA LEU A 215 6.33 20.56 -7.41
C LEU A 215 7.45 21.32 -8.12
N ALA A 216 8.27 22.08 -7.39
CA ALA A 216 9.41 22.81 -7.97
C ALA A 216 10.47 21.86 -8.53
N ASP A 217 10.68 20.72 -7.89
CA ASP A 217 11.63 19.71 -8.32
C ASP A 217 11.06 18.81 -9.43
N ALA A 218 9.84 18.31 -9.29
CA ALA A 218 9.23 17.41 -10.26
C ALA A 218 8.92 18.11 -11.60
N LEU A 219 8.46 19.36 -11.55
CA LEU A 219 8.04 20.10 -12.75
C LEU A 219 9.10 21.06 -13.28
N GLN A 220 10.14 21.36 -12.51
CA GLN A 220 11.20 22.32 -12.87
C GLN A 220 10.66 23.72 -13.27
N VAL A 221 9.52 24.13 -12.68
CA VAL A 221 8.87 25.42 -12.96
C VAL A 221 8.87 26.36 -11.76
N PRO A 222 8.62 27.67 -11.95
CA PRO A 222 8.46 28.59 -10.83
C PRO A 222 7.29 28.20 -9.92
N VAL A 223 7.60 27.86 -8.67
CA VAL A 223 6.60 27.58 -7.62
C VAL A 223 6.62 28.66 -6.56
N LYS A 224 5.44 29.10 -6.13
CA LYS A 224 5.28 30.09 -5.06
C LYS A 224 4.39 29.56 -3.96
N VAL A 225 4.67 29.99 -2.74
CA VAL A 225 3.79 29.74 -1.58
C VAL A 225 2.95 30.98 -1.30
N ALA A 226 1.62 30.82 -1.27
CA ALA A 226 0.66 31.82 -0.84
C ALA A 226 0.24 31.54 0.61
N ARG A 227 0.44 32.49 1.52
CA ARG A 227 0.25 32.25 2.96
C ARG A 227 -1.21 32.35 3.36
N THR A 228 -1.72 31.34 4.03
CA THR A 228 -3.04 31.35 4.70
C THR A 228 -2.90 31.67 6.19
N ALA A 229 -4.02 31.69 6.93
CA ALA A 229 -3.99 31.90 8.38
C ALA A 229 -3.21 30.76 9.10
N ALA A 230 -2.68 31.04 10.29
CA ALA A 230 -1.99 30.03 11.08
C ALA A 230 -2.93 28.88 11.47
N GLY A 231 -2.41 27.65 11.55
CA GLY A 231 -3.17 26.45 11.91
C GLY A 231 -4.02 25.88 10.78
N THR A 232 -3.90 26.44 9.57
CA THR A 232 -4.65 25.94 8.40
C THR A 232 -3.96 24.74 7.75
N GLY A 233 -2.64 24.60 7.83
CA GLY A 233 -1.93 23.57 7.08
C GLY A 233 -1.99 23.82 5.57
N LEU A 234 -1.88 22.76 4.76
CA LEU A 234 -2.01 22.85 3.30
C LEU A 234 -3.48 23.06 2.92
N VAL A 235 -3.77 24.08 2.10
CA VAL A 235 -5.13 24.47 1.73
C VAL A 235 -5.42 24.26 0.26
N ALA A 236 -4.49 24.64 -0.62
CA ALA A 236 -4.72 24.51 -2.05
C ALA A 236 -3.44 24.36 -2.85
N VAL A 237 -3.56 23.80 -4.04
CA VAL A 237 -2.53 23.79 -5.07
C VAL A 237 -3.17 24.23 -6.39
N ARG A 238 -2.56 25.22 -7.04
CA ARG A 238 -2.85 25.62 -8.43
C ARG A 238 -1.68 25.28 -9.32
N LEU A 239 -1.95 24.63 -10.44
CA LEU A 239 -1.00 24.40 -11.54
C LEU A 239 -1.46 25.21 -12.76
N GLU A 240 -0.61 26.06 -13.30
CA GLU A 240 -0.92 26.92 -14.44
C GLU A 240 -0.59 26.20 -15.76
N ARG A 241 -1.59 26.06 -16.65
CA ARG A 241 -1.45 25.48 -18.00
C ARG A 241 -1.99 26.44 -19.06
N ALA A 242 -1.66 26.19 -20.33
CA ALA A 242 -2.11 27.04 -21.45
C ALA A 242 -3.64 27.00 -21.61
N SER A 243 -4.26 25.85 -21.39
CA SER A 243 -5.72 25.67 -21.41
C SER A 243 -6.45 26.33 -20.22
N GLY A 244 -5.72 26.75 -19.19
CA GLY A 244 -6.25 27.24 -17.92
C GLY A 244 -5.79 26.38 -16.72
N PRO A 245 -6.00 26.87 -15.49
CA PRO A 245 -5.42 26.25 -14.30
C PRO A 245 -6.05 24.90 -13.94
N VAL A 246 -5.28 24.09 -13.23
CA VAL A 246 -5.75 22.96 -12.43
C VAL A 246 -5.69 23.38 -10.97
N ASP A 247 -6.81 23.30 -10.27
CA ASP A 247 -6.95 23.67 -8.87
C ASP A 247 -7.37 22.47 -8.03
N LEU A 248 -6.62 22.19 -6.98
CA LEU A 248 -7.01 21.27 -5.92
C LEU A 248 -7.11 22.06 -4.63
N VAL A 249 -8.31 22.14 -4.05
CA VAL A 249 -8.60 22.95 -2.86
C VAL A 249 -9.23 22.09 -1.79
N ALA A 250 -8.65 22.05 -0.60
CA ALA A 250 -9.27 21.39 0.54
C ALA A 250 -10.34 22.28 1.18
N THR A 251 -11.53 21.73 1.35
CA THR A 251 -12.63 22.34 2.09
C THR A 251 -12.51 21.89 3.55
N ARG A 252 -12.33 22.82 4.49
CA ARG A 252 -12.44 22.51 5.92
C ARG A 252 -13.90 22.52 6.32
N ALA A 253 -14.56 21.36 6.28
CA ALA A 253 -15.71 21.13 7.14
C ALA A 253 -15.17 20.83 8.54
N GLY A 254 -15.78 21.35 9.61
CA GLY A 254 -15.38 21.09 11.00
C GLY A 254 -15.61 19.64 11.48
N SER A 255 -15.60 18.65 10.58
CA SER A 255 -15.82 17.23 10.81
C SER A 255 -14.65 16.40 10.26
N ALA A 256 -14.55 15.13 10.68
CA ALA A 256 -13.45 14.21 10.37
C ALA A 256 -13.25 13.86 8.88
N GLU A 257 -14.08 14.38 7.99
CA GLU A 257 -14.10 14.07 6.56
C GLU A 257 -13.75 15.32 5.75
N GLN A 258 -12.45 15.62 5.67
CA GLN A 258 -11.96 16.67 4.80
C GLN A 258 -12.15 16.27 3.33
N VAL A 259 -12.88 17.09 2.58
CA VAL A 259 -13.15 16.89 1.14
C VAL A 259 -12.40 17.94 0.34
N GLY A 260 -11.80 17.53 -0.77
CA GLY A 260 -11.17 18.40 -1.75
C GLY A 260 -12.07 18.71 -2.92
N THR A 261 -11.87 19.87 -3.54
CA THR A 261 -12.46 20.25 -4.82
C THR A 261 -11.34 20.29 -5.87
N LEU A 262 -11.45 19.46 -6.89
CA LEU A 262 -10.56 19.43 -8.05
C LEU A 262 -11.26 20.10 -9.24
N SER A 263 -10.71 21.20 -9.75
CA SER A 263 -11.21 21.91 -10.93
C SER A 263 -10.13 21.96 -12.00
N GLN A 264 -10.54 21.76 -13.25
CA GLN A 264 -9.67 21.85 -14.42
C GLN A 264 -10.44 22.53 -15.55
N ALA A 265 -9.78 23.44 -16.26
CA ALA A 265 -10.39 24.12 -17.39
C ALA A 265 -10.95 23.13 -18.43
N GLY A 266 -12.20 23.33 -18.85
CA GLY A 266 -12.89 22.47 -19.80
C GLY A 266 -13.43 21.16 -19.23
N GLN A 267 -13.25 20.89 -17.92
CA GLN A 267 -13.83 19.73 -17.24
C GLN A 267 -14.77 20.16 -16.10
N PRO A 268 -15.77 19.33 -15.75
CA PRO A 268 -16.60 19.59 -14.59
C PRO A 268 -15.75 19.50 -13.31
N THR A 269 -15.95 20.45 -12.40
CA THR A 269 -15.36 20.41 -11.05
C THR A 269 -15.83 19.16 -10.31
N ARG A 270 -14.89 18.45 -9.67
CA ARG A 270 -15.15 17.20 -8.96
C ARG A 270 -14.81 17.35 -7.49
N GLN A 271 -15.56 16.65 -6.64
CA GLN A 271 -15.18 16.48 -5.25
C GLN A 271 -14.30 15.23 -5.13
N VAL A 272 -13.18 15.36 -4.43
CA VAL A 272 -12.20 14.30 -4.23
C VAL A 272 -11.97 14.10 -2.74
N PRO A 273 -11.92 12.85 -2.26
CA PRO A 273 -11.66 12.60 -0.84
C PRO A 273 -10.24 13.04 -0.50
N LEU A 274 -10.07 13.92 0.49
CA LEU A 274 -8.79 14.39 1.04
C LEU A 274 -8.79 14.24 2.58
N PRO A 275 -9.05 13.05 3.13
CA PRO A 275 -9.18 12.88 4.58
C PRO A 275 -7.89 13.21 5.31
N ASP A 276 -8.03 13.79 6.50
CA ASP A 276 -6.91 13.95 7.43
C ASP A 276 -6.41 12.58 7.86
N SER A 277 -5.14 12.29 7.60
CA SER A 277 -4.53 11.04 8.03
C SER A 277 -4.17 11.09 9.52
N THR A 278 -4.64 10.09 10.25
CA THR A 278 -4.31 9.92 11.67
C THR A 278 -2.86 9.51 11.84
N LEU A 279 -2.28 9.77 13.02
CA LEU A 279 -0.89 9.39 13.31
C LEU A 279 -0.61 7.88 13.13
N PRO A 280 -1.49 6.95 13.57
CA PRO A 280 -1.31 5.52 13.30
C PRO A 280 -1.28 5.17 11.81
N GLU A 281 -2.12 5.80 10.99
CA GLU A 281 -2.19 5.51 9.55
C GLU A 281 -0.93 5.99 8.82
N LEU A 282 -0.41 7.16 9.20
CA LEU A 282 0.83 7.68 8.64
C LEU A 282 2.02 6.81 9.02
N LEU A 283 2.08 6.39 10.28
CA LEU A 283 3.13 5.49 10.74
C LEU A 283 3.02 4.13 10.06
N ALA A 284 1.82 3.56 9.92
CA ALA A 284 1.60 2.31 9.18
C ALA A 284 2.05 2.42 7.73
N ALA A 285 1.74 3.53 7.05
CA ALA A 285 2.19 3.77 5.68
C ALA A 285 3.73 3.75 5.55
N GLU A 286 4.45 4.36 6.50
CA GLU A 286 5.91 4.31 6.52
C GLU A 286 6.49 2.95 6.90
N LEU A 287 5.77 2.13 7.68
CA LEU A 287 6.20 0.76 8.00
C LEU A 287 6.04 -0.20 6.81
N ARG A 288 5.25 0.17 5.79
CA ARG A 288 5.06 -0.64 4.57
C ARG A 288 6.27 -0.62 3.64
N ARG A 289 7.04 0.47 3.63
CA ARG A 289 8.19 0.67 2.74
C ARG A 289 9.42 1.05 3.56
N LEU A 290 10.41 0.17 3.58
CA LEU A 290 11.64 0.35 4.36
C LEU A 290 12.78 1.00 3.56
N ASP A 291 12.67 1.01 2.23
CA ASP A 291 13.67 1.61 1.35
C ASP A 291 13.68 3.14 1.42
N ALA A 292 14.73 3.74 0.88
CA ALA A 292 14.80 5.19 0.73
C ALA A 292 13.65 5.72 -0.15
N ASP A 293 13.13 6.88 0.22
CA ASP A 293 12.22 7.67 -0.60
C ASP A 293 13.04 8.77 -1.30
N GLU A 294 13.41 8.51 -2.55
CA GLU A 294 14.19 9.44 -3.37
C GLU A 294 13.40 10.71 -3.72
N VAL A 295 12.07 10.60 -3.84
CA VAL A 295 11.20 11.75 -4.14
C VAL A 295 11.15 12.68 -2.94
N TYR A 296 11.04 12.14 -1.72
CA TYR A 296 11.20 12.92 -0.50
C TYR A 296 12.58 13.58 -0.43
N ALA A 297 13.64 12.81 -0.69
CA ALA A 297 15.02 13.29 -0.64
C ALA A 297 15.24 14.51 -1.56
N SER A 298 14.75 14.41 -2.79
CA SER A 298 14.84 15.48 -3.78
C SER A 298 13.97 16.68 -3.40
N ALA A 299 12.72 16.44 -2.99
CA ALA A 299 11.80 17.51 -2.56
C ALA A 299 12.38 18.32 -1.39
N VAL A 300 12.94 17.65 -0.37
CA VAL A 300 13.42 18.31 0.85
C VAL A 300 14.78 19.00 0.68
N ARG A 301 15.71 18.40 -0.09
CA ARG A 301 17.07 18.95 -0.29
C ARG A 301 17.14 19.95 -1.43
N ASP A 302 16.54 19.61 -2.56
CA ASP A 302 16.76 20.29 -3.84
C ASP A 302 15.54 21.12 -4.25
N GLY A 303 14.33 20.64 -3.95
CA GLY A 303 13.06 21.28 -4.24
C GLY A 303 12.78 22.53 -3.38
N ILE A 304 12.79 22.39 -2.05
CA ILE A 304 12.49 23.50 -1.12
C ILE A 304 13.35 24.76 -1.40
N PRO A 305 14.68 24.67 -1.64
CA PRO A 305 15.48 25.85 -1.96
C PRO A 305 15.08 26.57 -3.25
N ARG A 306 14.43 25.89 -4.21
CA ARG A 306 13.97 26.45 -5.49
C ARG A 306 12.64 27.21 -5.38
N VAL A 307 11.91 27.02 -4.29
CA VAL A 307 10.60 27.66 -4.07
C VAL A 307 10.77 29.18 -3.93
N GLY A 308 10.04 29.93 -4.75
CA GLY A 308 10.06 31.38 -4.75
C GLY A 308 9.55 31.97 -3.43
N ARG A 309 10.32 32.89 -2.83
CA ARG A 309 9.86 33.64 -1.66
C ARG A 309 8.80 34.65 -2.09
N SER A 310 7.58 34.47 -1.61
CA SER A 310 6.47 35.41 -1.80
C SER A 310 5.96 35.89 -0.43
N THR A 311 5.70 37.19 -0.31
CA THR A 311 4.98 37.79 0.84
C THR A 311 3.48 37.90 0.57
N THR A 312 3.02 37.45 -0.60
CA THR A 312 1.62 37.53 -1.01
C THR A 312 0.77 36.60 -0.13
N THR A 313 -0.27 37.16 0.48
CA THR A 313 -1.26 36.38 1.24
C THR A 313 -2.16 35.59 0.29
N HIS A 314 -2.83 34.55 0.78
CA HIS A 314 -3.80 33.78 -0.01
C HIS A 314 -4.86 34.70 -0.63
N SER A 315 -5.48 35.57 0.16
CA SER A 315 -6.50 36.51 -0.31
C SER A 315 -5.98 37.48 -1.39
N GLU A 316 -4.72 37.89 -1.32
CA GLU A 316 -4.09 38.71 -2.38
C GLU A 316 -3.77 37.90 -3.63
N ALA A 317 -3.37 36.63 -3.49
CA ALA A 317 -3.12 35.74 -4.60
C ALA A 317 -4.43 35.40 -5.34
N VAL A 318 -5.50 35.12 -4.61
CA VAL A 318 -6.87 34.93 -5.11
C VAL A 318 -7.35 36.16 -5.87
N ARG A 319 -7.25 37.35 -5.28
CA ARG A 319 -7.64 38.62 -5.93
C ARG A 319 -6.86 38.89 -7.23
N LYS A 320 -5.63 38.39 -7.33
CA LYS A 320 -4.78 38.49 -8.53
C LYS A 320 -4.96 37.33 -9.51
N GLY A 321 -5.88 36.40 -9.24
CA GLY A 321 -6.12 35.19 -10.05
C GLY A 321 -4.96 34.20 -10.04
N LYS A 322 -4.08 34.22 -9.02
CA LYS A 322 -2.88 33.38 -8.90
C LYS A 322 -3.02 32.23 -7.89
N ALA A 323 -4.15 32.17 -7.21
CA ALA A 323 -4.55 31.09 -6.30
C ALA A 323 -6.07 30.88 -6.45
N PRO A 324 -6.58 29.67 -6.15
CA PRO A 324 -8.00 29.38 -6.25
C PRO A 324 -8.78 30.03 -5.10
N GLU A 325 -10.01 30.46 -5.38
CA GLU A 325 -10.95 30.85 -4.33
C GLU A 325 -11.26 29.63 -3.45
N GLU A 326 -11.26 29.82 -2.12
CA GLU A 326 -11.83 28.82 -1.21
C GLU A 326 -13.33 28.71 -1.52
N PRO A 327 -13.91 27.49 -1.61
CA PRO A 327 -15.34 27.35 -1.78
C PRO A 327 -16.07 28.14 -0.70
N ALA A 328 -17.02 29.00 -1.09
CA ALA A 328 -17.89 29.66 -0.13
C ALA A 328 -18.53 28.57 0.75
N GLU A 329 -18.51 28.76 2.09
CA GLU A 329 -19.32 27.93 2.99
C GLU A 329 -20.70 27.78 2.36
N LEU A 330 -21.16 26.52 2.25
CA LEU A 330 -22.41 26.16 1.60
C LEU A 330 -23.52 27.08 2.12
N ALA A 331 -23.89 28.06 1.30
CA ALA A 331 -25.07 28.86 1.53
C ALA A 331 -26.22 27.89 1.70
N GLU A 332 -26.91 27.98 2.84
CA GLU A 332 -28.10 27.21 3.17
C GLU A 332 -29.00 27.13 1.95
N THR A 333 -29.02 25.96 1.31
CA THR A 333 -29.94 25.70 0.22
C THR A 333 -31.32 25.61 0.83
N HIS A 334 -32.11 26.67 0.64
CA HIS A 334 -33.53 26.75 0.95
C HIS A 334 -34.24 25.46 0.52
N HIS A 335 -34.67 24.65 1.49
CA HIS A 335 -35.69 23.64 1.29
C HIS A 335 -37.07 24.32 1.27
N PRO A 336 -37.95 24.03 0.30
CA PRO A 336 -39.32 24.52 0.33
C PRO A 336 -40.03 23.98 1.58
N GLU A 337 -40.70 24.89 2.30
CA GLU A 337 -41.37 24.63 3.58
C GLU A 337 -42.33 23.43 3.52
N LEU A 338 -42.07 22.41 4.34
CA LEU A 338 -43.07 21.42 4.74
C LEU A 338 -43.53 21.74 6.17
N SER A 339 -44.81 22.10 6.28
CA SER A 339 -45.49 22.60 7.46
C SER A 339 -45.42 21.63 8.67
N THR A 340 -45.06 22.19 9.82
CA THR A 340 -44.89 21.60 11.16
C THR A 340 -46.21 21.16 11.83
N LYS A 341 -46.99 20.29 11.20
CA LYS A 341 -48.23 19.73 11.80
C LYS A 341 -48.25 18.20 11.97
N ALA A 342 -47.18 17.48 11.62
CA ALA A 342 -47.19 16.02 11.56
C ALA A 342 -46.27 15.30 12.57
N LEU A 343 -45.70 15.97 13.58
CA LEU A 343 -44.72 15.37 14.50
C LEU A 343 -45.04 15.56 16.00
N GLU A 344 -46.31 15.68 16.36
CA GLU A 344 -46.74 15.45 17.75
C GLU A 344 -47.17 13.98 17.91
N GLY A 345 -46.21 13.11 18.23
CA GLY A 345 -46.48 11.72 18.62
C GLY A 345 -45.43 10.71 18.17
N ALA A 346 -44.25 10.69 18.80
CA ALA A 346 -43.33 9.55 18.72
C ALA A 346 -42.45 9.45 19.99
N PRO A 347 -42.08 8.24 20.45
CA PRO A 347 -41.52 8.00 21.78
C PRO A 347 -40.00 8.27 21.89
N ALA A 348 -39.52 8.29 23.14
CA ALA A 348 -38.12 8.52 23.53
C ALA A 348 -37.13 7.48 22.95
N PRO A 349 -35.83 7.82 22.83
CA PRO A 349 -34.92 7.13 21.93
C PRO A 349 -34.38 5.82 22.51
N SER A 350 -34.54 4.74 21.74
CA SER A 350 -33.71 3.55 21.81
C SER A 350 -33.37 3.12 20.39
N GLU A 351 -32.12 2.68 20.22
CA GLU A 351 -31.51 2.06 19.04
C GLU A 351 -30.78 2.98 18.03
N ARG A 352 -29.69 2.40 17.52
CA ARG A 352 -28.60 2.99 16.75
C ARG A 352 -29.13 3.53 15.41
N VAL A 353 -28.66 4.71 15.01
CA VAL A 353 -28.94 5.27 13.68
C VAL A 353 -27.87 4.78 12.71
N GLU A 354 -28.33 4.20 11.60
CA GLU A 354 -27.56 3.75 10.43
C GLU A 354 -26.91 4.91 9.68
N GLY A 355 -25.83 4.60 8.94
CA GLY A 355 -24.96 5.53 8.23
C GLY A 355 -25.65 6.37 7.15
N THR A 356 -25.02 7.48 6.82
CA THR A 356 -25.52 8.45 5.84
C THR A 356 -25.31 7.99 4.40
N ALA A 357 -26.04 8.55 3.44
CA ALA A 357 -25.84 8.32 2.00
C ALA A 357 -24.42 8.69 1.48
N LEU A 358 -23.61 9.38 2.29
CA LEU A 358 -22.20 9.68 2.03
C LEU A 358 -21.29 8.54 2.50
N ASP A 359 -21.56 7.95 3.66
CA ASP A 359 -20.91 6.74 4.14
C ASP A 359 -21.08 5.60 3.14
N GLU A 360 -22.31 5.42 2.61
CA GLU A 360 -22.61 4.43 1.57
C GLU A 360 -21.75 4.64 0.32
N ARG A 361 -21.54 5.89 -0.12
CA ARG A 361 -20.76 6.22 -1.33
C ARG A 361 -19.24 6.09 -1.11
N ILE A 362 -18.73 6.40 0.09
CA ILE A 362 -17.32 6.22 0.44
C ILE A 362 -16.99 4.74 0.59
N HIS A 363 -17.85 3.98 1.28
CA HIS A 363 -17.77 2.53 1.31
C HIS A 363 -17.89 1.94 -0.09
N GLN A 364 -18.75 2.47 -0.96
CA GLN A 364 -18.86 2.05 -2.36
C GLN A 364 -17.58 2.33 -3.15
N GLY A 365 -16.94 3.50 -3.01
CA GLY A 365 -15.67 3.82 -3.70
C GLY A 365 -14.45 3.03 -3.20
N LEU A 366 -14.34 2.79 -1.88
CA LEU A 366 -13.30 1.92 -1.31
C LEU A 366 -13.57 0.43 -1.61
N ALA A 367 -14.84 0.05 -1.72
CA ALA A 367 -15.22 -1.27 -2.22
C ALA A 367 -14.88 -1.38 -3.71
N GLU A 368 -15.16 -0.38 -4.55
CA GLU A 368 -14.81 -0.36 -5.98
C GLU A 368 -13.30 -0.51 -6.24
N PHE A 369 -12.45 0.15 -5.44
CA PHE A 369 -11.00 -0.04 -5.54
C PHE A 369 -10.55 -1.47 -5.19
N ALA A 370 -11.13 -2.08 -4.15
CA ALA A 370 -10.85 -3.49 -3.84
C ALA A 370 -11.49 -4.48 -4.79
N ARG A 371 -12.62 -4.11 -5.39
CA ARG A 371 -13.33 -4.88 -6.40
C ARG A 371 -12.59 -4.95 -7.72
N GLY A 372 -11.53 -4.17 -7.91
CA GLY A 372 -10.84 -4.02 -9.18
C GLY A 372 -11.70 -3.29 -10.22
N SER A 373 -11.01 -2.60 -11.15
CA SER A 373 -11.67 -2.04 -12.33
C SER A 373 -12.18 -3.18 -13.23
N VAL A 374 -13.24 -2.94 -14.01
CA VAL A 374 -13.78 -3.93 -14.95
C VAL A 374 -13.55 -3.45 -16.36
N ARG A 375 -13.16 -4.36 -17.25
CA ARG A 375 -13.05 -4.15 -18.69
C ARG A 375 -13.89 -5.21 -19.38
N ILE A 376 -14.88 -4.77 -20.12
CA ILE A 376 -15.85 -5.64 -20.79
C ILE A 376 -15.49 -5.72 -22.28
N ALA A 377 -15.48 -6.93 -22.83
CA ALA A 377 -15.45 -7.16 -24.27
C ALA A 377 -16.62 -8.06 -24.68
N GLU A 378 -16.87 -8.19 -25.98
CA GLU A 378 -18.08 -8.87 -26.47
C GLU A 378 -18.11 -10.35 -26.10
N ASP A 379 -17.01 -11.04 -26.35
CA ASP A 379 -16.89 -12.50 -26.26
C ASP A 379 -15.48 -12.93 -25.83
N THR A 380 -15.31 -14.23 -25.57
CA THR A 380 -14.02 -14.82 -25.15
C THR A 380 -12.84 -14.43 -26.05
N PRO A 381 -12.93 -14.51 -27.40
CA PRO A 381 -11.84 -14.07 -28.27
C PRO A 381 -11.50 -12.58 -28.12
N SER A 382 -12.51 -11.72 -27.99
CA SER A 382 -12.30 -10.28 -27.81
C SER A 382 -11.64 -9.97 -26.47
N VAL A 383 -12.03 -10.66 -25.38
CA VAL A 383 -11.35 -10.55 -24.08
C VAL A 383 -9.90 -11.00 -24.19
N ALA A 384 -9.64 -12.17 -24.80
CA ALA A 384 -8.30 -12.71 -24.97
C ALA A 384 -7.38 -11.73 -25.74
N ALA A 385 -7.87 -11.17 -26.86
CA ALA A 385 -7.10 -10.21 -27.65
C ALA A 385 -6.81 -8.90 -26.89
N ALA A 386 -7.79 -8.40 -26.13
CA ALA A 386 -7.61 -7.19 -25.33
C ALA A 386 -6.61 -7.41 -24.17
N VAL A 387 -6.71 -8.55 -23.49
CA VAL A 387 -5.76 -8.94 -22.44
C VAL A 387 -4.36 -9.12 -23.03
N ALA A 388 -4.22 -9.83 -24.15
CA ALA A 388 -2.94 -10.03 -24.83
C ALA A 388 -2.26 -8.70 -25.18
N THR A 389 -3.01 -7.76 -25.76
CA THR A 389 -2.49 -6.42 -26.09
C THR A 389 -2.03 -5.67 -24.84
N ALA A 390 -2.80 -5.77 -23.75
CA ALA A 390 -2.45 -5.12 -22.49
C ALA A 390 -1.22 -5.78 -21.82
N VAL A 391 -1.09 -7.11 -21.88
CA VAL A 391 0.07 -7.85 -21.38
C VAL A 391 1.32 -7.43 -22.15
N ASP A 392 1.26 -7.40 -23.49
CA ASP A 392 2.40 -7.00 -24.32
C ASP A 392 2.88 -5.57 -24.00
N ALA A 393 1.96 -4.63 -23.82
CA ALA A 393 2.29 -3.26 -23.42
C ALA A 393 2.97 -3.19 -22.04
N VAL A 394 2.52 -4.00 -21.06
CA VAL A 394 3.16 -4.07 -19.74
C VAL A 394 4.54 -4.71 -19.83
N VAL A 395 4.68 -5.78 -20.61
CA VAL A 395 5.95 -6.47 -20.86
C VAL A 395 6.98 -5.55 -21.48
N GLN A 396 6.63 -4.83 -22.56
CA GLN A 396 7.51 -3.86 -23.21
C GLN A 396 8.03 -2.82 -22.22
N ARG A 397 7.14 -2.29 -21.37
CA ARG A 397 7.51 -1.32 -20.34
C ARG A 397 8.42 -1.92 -19.28
N ALA A 398 8.09 -3.11 -18.77
CA ALA A 398 8.86 -3.77 -17.72
C ALA A 398 10.28 -4.12 -18.19
N VAL A 399 10.43 -4.62 -19.41
CA VAL A 399 11.74 -4.90 -20.02
C VAL A 399 12.51 -3.61 -20.27
N ALA A 400 11.87 -2.55 -20.80
CA ALA A 400 12.54 -1.27 -21.00
C ALA A 400 13.05 -0.62 -19.70
N GLU A 401 12.30 -0.77 -18.60
CA GLU A 401 12.64 -0.18 -17.30
C GLU A 401 13.64 -1.01 -16.49
N ARG A 402 13.55 -2.34 -16.54
CA ARG A 402 14.30 -3.24 -15.64
C ARG A 402 15.11 -4.33 -16.34
N GLY A 403 15.01 -4.43 -17.66
CA GLY A 403 15.66 -5.48 -18.45
C GLY A 403 15.03 -6.88 -18.31
N VAL A 404 13.89 -6.99 -17.62
CA VAL A 404 13.19 -8.26 -17.37
C VAL A 404 11.71 -8.03 -17.10
N ALA A 405 10.86 -8.96 -17.55
CA ALA A 405 9.45 -9.01 -17.19
C ALA A 405 9.05 -10.41 -16.70
N HIS A 406 8.22 -10.48 -15.66
CA HIS A 406 7.71 -11.76 -15.14
C HIS A 406 6.20 -11.84 -15.35
N LEU A 407 5.76 -12.77 -16.21
CA LEU A 407 4.36 -13.02 -16.56
C LEU A 407 3.91 -14.34 -15.95
N VAL A 408 2.88 -14.32 -15.11
CA VAL A 408 2.21 -15.54 -14.64
C VAL A 408 0.96 -15.76 -15.48
N VAL A 409 0.90 -16.90 -16.16
CA VAL A 409 -0.25 -17.35 -16.93
C VAL A 409 -1.11 -18.33 -16.12
N THR A 410 -2.32 -18.57 -16.62
CA THR A 410 -3.30 -19.48 -16.02
C THR A 410 -3.79 -20.46 -17.09
N GLY A 411 -4.20 -21.66 -16.65
CA GLY A 411 -4.96 -22.56 -17.50
C GLY A 411 -6.40 -22.12 -17.71
N GLY A 412 -7.19 -23.00 -18.32
CA GLY A 412 -8.60 -22.74 -18.65
C GLY A 412 -8.77 -22.03 -19.98
N SER A 413 -9.97 -22.13 -20.57
CA SER A 413 -10.23 -21.74 -21.96
C SER A 413 -9.79 -20.32 -22.31
N LEU A 414 -10.08 -19.33 -21.45
CA LEU A 414 -9.70 -17.94 -21.71
C LEU A 414 -8.21 -17.66 -21.45
N GLY A 415 -7.59 -18.33 -20.48
CA GLY A 415 -6.14 -18.24 -20.25
C GLY A 415 -5.36 -18.76 -21.47
N THR A 416 -5.73 -19.94 -21.95
CA THR A 416 -5.20 -20.56 -23.17
C THR A 416 -5.46 -19.68 -24.41
N ALA A 417 -6.65 -19.12 -24.56
CA ALA A 417 -6.97 -18.19 -25.65
C ALA A 417 -6.12 -16.91 -25.60
N THR A 418 -5.81 -16.40 -24.40
CA THR A 418 -4.94 -15.24 -24.21
C THR A 418 -3.50 -15.53 -24.65
N VAL A 419 -2.98 -16.73 -24.36
CA VAL A 419 -1.66 -17.16 -24.85
C VAL A 419 -1.65 -17.24 -26.38
N GLY A 420 -2.69 -17.81 -26.99
CA GLY A 420 -2.82 -17.84 -28.45
C GLY A 420 -2.88 -16.45 -29.06
N ALA A 421 -3.67 -15.54 -28.46
CA ALA A 421 -3.77 -14.16 -28.90
C ALA A 421 -2.42 -13.42 -28.76
N LEU A 422 -1.65 -13.65 -27.68
CA LEU A 422 -0.29 -13.13 -27.53
C LEU A 422 0.63 -13.61 -28.64
N ALA A 423 0.59 -14.89 -28.98
CA ALA A 423 1.38 -15.44 -30.07
C ALA A 423 0.98 -14.84 -31.43
N ASP A 424 -0.31 -14.58 -31.64
CA ASP A 424 -0.84 -14.01 -32.88
C ASP A 424 -0.50 -12.51 -33.03
N LEU A 425 -0.23 -11.79 -31.92
CA LEU A 425 0.32 -10.42 -31.97
C LEU A 425 1.71 -10.36 -32.60
N SER A 426 2.44 -11.49 -32.67
CA SER A 426 3.82 -11.56 -33.13
C SER A 426 4.74 -10.57 -32.39
N PRO A 427 4.85 -10.70 -31.06
CA PRO A 427 5.53 -9.72 -30.22
C PRO A 427 7.01 -9.56 -30.59
N ASP A 428 7.57 -8.38 -30.28
CA ASP A 428 8.96 -8.04 -30.57
C ASP A 428 9.96 -9.00 -29.89
N PRO A 429 10.77 -9.75 -30.67
CA PRO A 429 11.76 -10.68 -30.13
C PRO A 429 12.78 -10.04 -29.19
N GLN A 430 13.18 -8.78 -29.42
CA GLN A 430 14.16 -8.10 -28.57
C GLN A 430 13.63 -7.81 -27.17
N THR A 431 12.31 -7.68 -27.05
CA THR A 431 11.64 -7.50 -25.77
C THR A 431 11.37 -8.85 -25.12
N TRP A 432 10.77 -9.77 -25.88
CA TRP A 432 10.22 -11.01 -25.35
C TRP A 432 11.26 -12.08 -25.02
N GLU A 433 12.50 -11.96 -25.51
CA GLU A 433 13.61 -12.79 -25.04
C GLU A 433 13.89 -12.60 -23.53
N HIS A 434 13.51 -11.44 -22.96
CA HIS A 434 13.69 -11.09 -21.55
C HIS A 434 12.46 -11.41 -20.66
N VAL A 435 11.45 -12.08 -21.20
CA VAL A 435 10.23 -12.42 -20.44
C VAL A 435 10.39 -13.80 -19.81
N HIS A 436 10.12 -13.90 -18.51
CA HIS A 436 9.95 -15.16 -17.80
C HIS A 436 8.47 -15.49 -17.63
N VAL A 437 8.07 -16.71 -18.02
CA VAL A 437 6.69 -17.21 -17.93
C VAL A 437 6.55 -18.22 -16.80
N TRP A 438 5.51 -18.04 -15.98
CA TRP A 438 5.20 -18.81 -14.78
C TRP A 438 3.73 -19.25 -14.78
N TRP A 439 3.35 -20.14 -13.86
CA TRP A 439 1.96 -20.60 -13.70
C TRP A 439 1.43 -20.31 -12.30
N GLY A 440 0.17 -19.86 -12.23
CA GLY A 440 -0.53 -19.65 -10.96
C GLY A 440 -0.87 -20.96 -10.25
N ASP A 441 -1.18 -22.00 -11.02
CA ASP A 441 -1.35 -23.37 -10.57
C ASP A 441 -1.04 -24.35 -11.72
N GLU A 442 -0.93 -25.63 -11.38
CA GLU A 442 -0.78 -26.71 -12.35
C GLU A 442 -1.41 -28.01 -11.86
N ARG A 443 -1.90 -28.80 -12.80
CA ARG A 443 -2.42 -30.15 -12.57
C ARG A 443 -1.23 -31.08 -12.46
N PHE A 444 -1.14 -31.80 -11.35
CA PHE A 444 -0.06 -32.75 -11.11
C PHE A 444 -0.38 -34.08 -11.79
N VAL A 445 -0.17 -34.09 -13.09
CA VAL A 445 -0.30 -35.24 -14.01
C VAL A 445 1.02 -35.39 -14.81
N PRO A 446 1.22 -36.53 -15.52
CA PRO A 446 2.44 -36.76 -16.29
C PRO A 446 2.78 -35.67 -17.31
N GLU A 447 4.05 -35.59 -17.69
CA GLU A 447 4.52 -34.70 -18.75
C GLU A 447 3.79 -35.00 -20.08
N GLY A 448 3.36 -33.95 -20.78
CA GLY A 448 2.61 -34.07 -22.03
C GLY A 448 1.14 -34.48 -21.88
N ASP A 449 0.63 -34.64 -20.66
CA ASP A 449 -0.79 -34.91 -20.43
C ASP A 449 -1.66 -33.68 -20.82
N PRO A 450 -2.78 -33.85 -21.54
CA PRO A 450 -3.62 -32.74 -21.98
C PRO A 450 -4.26 -31.92 -20.85
N ASP A 451 -4.32 -32.43 -19.61
CA ASP A 451 -4.84 -31.69 -18.46
C ASP A 451 -3.83 -30.68 -17.89
N ARG A 452 -2.55 -30.76 -18.32
CA ARG A 452 -1.50 -29.80 -17.95
C ARG A 452 -1.78 -28.40 -18.53
N ASN A 453 -1.75 -27.39 -17.67
CA ASN A 453 -1.81 -26.00 -18.06
C ASN A 453 -0.63 -25.62 -18.98
N VAL A 454 0.58 -26.15 -18.75
CA VAL A 454 1.71 -25.92 -19.67
C VAL A 454 1.47 -26.53 -21.06
N GLN A 455 0.93 -27.75 -21.14
CA GLN A 455 0.64 -28.40 -22.42
C GLN A 455 -0.43 -27.60 -23.19
N GLN A 456 -1.49 -27.16 -22.50
CA GLN A 456 -2.52 -26.30 -23.08
C GLN A 456 -1.95 -24.98 -23.59
N ALA A 457 -1.01 -24.36 -22.86
CA ALA A 457 -0.36 -23.13 -23.30
C ALA A 457 0.52 -23.35 -24.54
N VAL A 458 1.28 -24.45 -24.58
CA VAL A 458 2.07 -24.87 -25.76
C VAL A 458 1.16 -25.08 -26.96
N ASP A 459 0.08 -25.84 -26.81
CA ASP A 459 -0.89 -26.10 -27.88
C ASP A 459 -1.54 -24.80 -28.42
N ALA A 460 -1.66 -23.77 -27.59
CA ALA A 460 -2.14 -22.46 -28.00
C ALA A 460 -1.10 -21.59 -28.72
N GLY A 461 0.18 -21.92 -28.61
CA GLY A 461 1.28 -21.21 -29.25
C GLY A 461 2.25 -20.53 -28.30
N LEU A 462 2.37 -20.96 -27.05
CA LEU A 462 3.44 -20.50 -26.15
C LEU A 462 4.83 -20.67 -26.80
N ASP A 463 5.02 -21.75 -27.56
CA ASP A 463 6.26 -22.05 -28.30
C ASP A 463 6.53 -21.14 -29.50
N ARG A 464 5.51 -20.39 -29.96
CA ARG A 464 5.63 -19.36 -31.00
C ARG A 464 6.09 -18.01 -30.43
N LEU A 465 6.03 -17.81 -29.11
CA LEU A 465 6.55 -16.60 -28.49
C LEU A 465 8.08 -16.63 -28.47
N PRO A 466 8.77 -15.52 -28.75
CA PRO A 466 10.23 -15.48 -28.85
C PRO A 466 10.89 -15.41 -27.45
N LEU A 467 10.60 -16.40 -26.60
CA LEU A 467 11.15 -16.53 -25.25
C LEU A 467 12.54 -17.16 -25.29
N ALA A 468 13.45 -16.71 -24.40
CA ALA A 468 14.77 -17.32 -24.30
C ALA A 468 14.70 -18.74 -23.68
N PRO A 469 15.65 -19.63 -24.02
CA PRO A 469 15.75 -20.94 -23.37
C PRO A 469 15.86 -20.82 -21.85
N GLY A 470 15.05 -21.59 -21.11
CA GLY A 470 15.02 -21.56 -19.65
C GLY A 470 14.17 -20.45 -19.03
N HIS A 471 13.46 -19.65 -19.85
CA HIS A 471 12.55 -18.62 -19.34
C HIS A 471 11.10 -19.10 -19.17
N VAL A 472 10.83 -20.36 -19.49
CA VAL A 472 9.54 -21.01 -19.25
C VAL A 472 9.66 -21.89 -18.01
N HIS A 473 9.02 -21.47 -16.92
CA HIS A 473 9.12 -22.09 -15.59
C HIS A 473 7.88 -22.90 -15.28
N ALA A 474 7.78 -24.09 -15.86
CA ALA A 474 6.68 -25.01 -15.63
C ALA A 474 6.76 -25.64 -14.23
N VAL A 475 5.60 -25.85 -13.61
CA VAL A 475 5.50 -26.64 -12.37
C VAL A 475 5.89 -28.10 -12.67
N PRO A 476 6.65 -28.80 -11.81
CA PRO A 476 7.02 -30.19 -12.05
C PRO A 476 5.84 -31.11 -12.33
N ALA A 477 6.00 -32.02 -13.29
CA ALA A 477 5.04 -33.09 -13.59
C ALA A 477 5.18 -34.29 -12.64
N GLY A 478 4.10 -35.04 -12.50
CA GLY A 478 4.06 -36.27 -11.71
C GLY A 478 2.66 -36.81 -11.63
N ALA A 479 2.50 -38.04 -11.12
CA ALA A 479 1.19 -38.70 -11.04
C ALA A 479 0.93 -39.35 -9.68
N ASP A 480 1.95 -39.44 -8.82
CA ASP A 480 1.86 -40.02 -7.48
C ASP A 480 1.69 -38.90 -6.46
N GLU A 481 0.65 -38.99 -5.63
CA GLU A 481 0.41 -38.05 -4.53
C GLU A 481 1.61 -37.92 -3.59
N ALA A 482 2.41 -38.99 -3.43
CA ALA A 482 3.61 -38.98 -2.61
C ALA A 482 4.66 -37.97 -3.07
N ASP A 483 4.71 -37.67 -4.37
CA ASP A 483 5.68 -36.74 -4.97
C ASP A 483 5.18 -35.28 -4.96
N LEU A 484 3.88 -35.07 -4.75
CA LEU A 484 3.24 -33.76 -4.87
C LEU A 484 3.83 -32.70 -3.91
N PRO A 485 4.11 -33.00 -2.62
CA PRO A 485 4.75 -32.03 -1.74
C PRO A 485 6.13 -31.60 -2.24
N GLN A 486 6.92 -32.53 -2.81
CA GLN A 486 8.23 -32.23 -3.36
C GLN A 486 8.12 -31.39 -4.63
N ALA A 487 7.09 -31.61 -5.46
CA ALA A 487 6.81 -30.78 -6.62
C ALA A 487 6.52 -29.32 -6.23
N ALA A 488 5.70 -29.11 -5.20
CA ALA A 488 5.43 -27.78 -4.66
C ALA A 488 6.72 -27.11 -4.14
N VAL A 489 7.50 -27.80 -3.30
CA VAL A 489 8.79 -27.28 -2.78
C VAL A 489 9.76 -26.93 -3.92
N SER A 490 9.84 -27.78 -4.95
CA SER A 490 10.72 -27.54 -6.09
C SER A 490 10.29 -26.30 -6.87
N TYR A 491 8.99 -26.11 -7.07
CA TYR A 491 8.48 -24.91 -7.73
C TYR A 491 8.73 -23.64 -6.90
N ALA A 492 8.55 -23.71 -5.58
CA ALA A 492 8.92 -22.63 -4.66
C ALA A 492 10.41 -22.28 -4.73
N ALA A 493 11.30 -23.27 -4.90
CA ALA A 493 12.73 -23.03 -5.04
C ALA A 493 13.05 -22.29 -6.34
N THR A 494 12.47 -22.70 -7.47
CA THR A 494 12.63 -22.01 -8.76
C THR A 494 12.09 -20.57 -8.71
N LEU A 495 10.96 -20.36 -8.03
CA LEU A 495 10.45 -19.00 -7.77
C LEU A 495 11.44 -18.15 -6.95
N ALA A 496 12.05 -18.74 -5.93
CA ALA A 496 13.00 -18.06 -5.05
C ALA A 496 14.31 -17.68 -5.76
N GLU A 497 14.78 -18.49 -6.72
CA GLU A 497 15.97 -18.20 -7.54
C GLU A 497 15.83 -16.90 -8.35
N HIS A 498 14.59 -16.52 -8.67
CA HIS A 498 14.26 -15.32 -9.43
C HIS A 498 13.63 -14.21 -8.56
N ALA A 499 13.62 -14.38 -7.23
CA ALA A 499 13.11 -13.39 -6.31
C ALA A 499 14.15 -12.28 -6.03
N PRO A 500 13.72 -11.04 -5.75
CA PRO A 500 14.63 -10.00 -5.25
C PRO A 500 15.33 -10.45 -3.97
N GLU A 501 16.61 -10.09 -3.83
CA GLU A 501 17.37 -10.41 -2.62
C GLU A 501 16.70 -9.84 -1.37
N GLY A 502 16.48 -10.67 -0.36
CA GLY A 502 15.81 -10.28 0.89
C GLY A 502 14.28 -10.17 0.82
N ALA A 503 13.65 -10.62 -0.28
CA ALA A 503 12.18 -10.61 -0.39
C ALA A 503 11.52 -11.42 0.73
N SER A 504 10.57 -10.80 1.44
CA SER A 504 9.81 -11.44 2.53
C SER A 504 8.90 -12.59 2.07
N VAL A 505 8.52 -12.60 0.79
CA VAL A 505 7.87 -13.73 0.12
C VAL A 505 8.71 -13.99 -1.14
N PRO A 506 9.47 -15.10 -1.19
CA PRO A 506 10.49 -15.32 -2.21
C PRO A 506 9.86 -15.79 -3.53
N VAL A 507 9.28 -14.83 -4.25
CA VAL A 507 8.80 -14.97 -5.62
C VAL A 507 9.34 -13.82 -6.47
N PRO A 508 9.40 -13.98 -7.81
CA PRO A 508 9.74 -12.87 -8.70
C PRO A 508 8.75 -11.71 -8.55
N GLU A 509 9.19 -10.50 -8.89
CA GLU A 509 8.27 -9.38 -9.04
C GLU A 509 7.38 -9.56 -10.27
N PHE A 510 6.29 -10.31 -10.15
CA PHE A 510 5.36 -10.55 -11.26
C PHE A 510 4.78 -9.22 -11.75
N ASP A 511 4.98 -8.91 -13.03
CA ASP A 511 4.44 -7.70 -13.68
C ASP A 511 2.95 -7.82 -13.94
N VAL A 512 2.54 -9.01 -14.39
CA VAL A 512 1.15 -9.40 -14.60
C VAL A 512 0.98 -10.83 -14.12
N LEU A 513 -0.06 -11.04 -13.31
CA LEU A 513 -0.53 -12.36 -12.92
C LEU A 513 -1.97 -12.53 -13.37
N LEU A 514 -2.17 -13.44 -14.33
CA LEU A 514 -3.47 -13.78 -14.87
C LEU A 514 -4.14 -14.85 -13.99
N LEU A 515 -5.42 -14.65 -13.67
CA LEU A 515 -6.23 -15.62 -12.94
C LEU A 515 -7.54 -15.91 -13.68
N GLY A 516 -7.85 -17.19 -13.86
CA GLY A 516 -9.24 -17.60 -14.10
C GLY A 516 -10.05 -17.58 -12.82
N VAL A 517 -11.38 -17.57 -12.96
CA VAL A 517 -12.32 -17.75 -11.83
C VAL A 517 -13.27 -18.89 -12.15
N GLY A 518 -13.34 -19.87 -11.25
CA GLY A 518 -14.32 -20.94 -11.33
C GLY A 518 -15.73 -20.50 -10.99
N PRO A 519 -16.76 -21.28 -11.37
CA PRO A 519 -18.16 -21.00 -11.01
C PRO A 519 -18.41 -21.09 -9.49
N ASP A 520 -17.50 -21.72 -8.76
CA ASP A 520 -17.38 -21.82 -7.31
C ASP A 520 -16.45 -20.75 -6.71
N SER A 521 -16.08 -19.71 -7.48
CA SER A 521 -15.17 -18.64 -7.06
C SER A 521 -13.74 -19.06 -6.71
N HIS A 522 -13.31 -20.28 -7.02
CA HIS A 522 -11.90 -20.67 -6.87
C HIS A 522 -11.01 -19.90 -7.85
N VAL A 523 -9.76 -19.67 -7.45
CA VAL A 523 -8.68 -19.08 -8.27
C VAL A 523 -7.46 -19.95 -8.14
N ALA A 524 -6.64 -20.04 -9.19
CA ALA A 524 -5.52 -20.99 -9.24
C ALA A 524 -6.06 -22.38 -8.83
N SER A 525 -5.48 -23.01 -7.80
CA SER A 525 -6.06 -24.20 -7.17
C SER A 525 -6.46 -23.98 -5.70
N LEU A 526 -6.91 -22.77 -5.37
CA LEU A 526 -7.40 -22.37 -4.06
C LEU A 526 -8.94 -22.36 -4.05
N PHE A 527 -9.53 -23.33 -3.36
CA PHE A 527 -10.98 -23.60 -3.39
C PHE A 527 -11.72 -23.09 -2.14
N PRO A 528 -13.04 -22.85 -2.22
CA PRO A 528 -13.86 -22.42 -1.09
C PRO A 528 -13.73 -23.33 0.14
N GLY A 529 -13.49 -22.73 1.30
CA GLY A 529 -13.46 -23.41 2.59
C GLY A 529 -12.28 -24.37 2.79
N ARG A 530 -11.28 -24.35 1.91
CA ARG A 530 -10.10 -25.22 1.99
C ARG A 530 -8.93 -24.52 2.70
N GLU A 531 -8.11 -25.30 3.41
CA GLU A 531 -7.02 -24.77 4.25
C GLU A 531 -5.91 -24.13 3.43
N GLU A 532 -5.71 -24.56 2.19
CA GLU A 532 -4.71 -24.07 1.25
C GLU A 532 -4.85 -22.56 0.99
N LEU A 533 -6.07 -22.04 1.06
CA LEU A 533 -6.36 -20.60 0.93
C LEU A 533 -5.74 -19.77 2.07
N LEU A 534 -5.63 -20.36 3.26
CA LEU A 534 -5.17 -19.69 4.49
C LEU A 534 -3.65 -19.81 4.70
N VAL A 535 -2.94 -20.52 3.81
CA VAL A 535 -1.50 -20.74 3.95
C VAL A 535 -0.73 -19.44 3.71
N THR A 536 0.06 -19.05 4.72
CA THR A 536 0.81 -17.78 4.72
C THR A 536 2.34 -17.94 4.87
N ASP A 537 2.82 -19.15 5.15
CA ASP A 537 4.22 -19.45 5.48
C ASP A 537 5.07 -19.92 4.30
N ARG A 538 4.48 -20.10 3.12
CA ARG A 538 5.14 -20.59 1.89
C ARG A 538 4.51 -19.99 0.64
N THR A 539 5.21 -20.08 -0.48
CA THR A 539 4.81 -19.50 -1.77
C THR A 539 3.95 -20.43 -2.62
N THR A 540 4.06 -21.75 -2.40
CA THR A 540 3.32 -22.77 -3.13
C THR A 540 2.75 -23.82 -2.18
N VAL A 541 1.60 -24.39 -2.52
CA VAL A 541 0.93 -25.45 -1.76
C VAL A 541 0.58 -26.65 -2.63
N PRO A 542 0.78 -27.89 -2.14
CA PRO A 542 0.18 -29.07 -2.73
C PRO A 542 -1.31 -29.12 -2.37
N VAL A 543 -2.15 -29.49 -3.34
CA VAL A 543 -3.59 -29.70 -3.20
C VAL A 543 -3.85 -31.16 -3.56
N THR A 544 -4.26 -31.98 -2.60
CA THR A 544 -4.41 -33.44 -2.80
C THR A 544 -5.84 -33.87 -3.13
N ASP A 545 -6.84 -33.03 -2.84
CA ASP A 545 -8.26 -33.38 -2.96
C ASP A 545 -9.08 -32.29 -3.66
N SER A 546 -8.56 -31.75 -4.76
CA SER A 546 -9.30 -30.76 -5.55
C SER A 546 -10.71 -31.29 -5.89
N PRO A 547 -11.77 -30.49 -5.66
CA PRO A 547 -13.14 -30.89 -5.96
C PRO A 547 -13.40 -31.01 -7.47
N LYS A 548 -12.41 -30.67 -8.31
CA LYS A 548 -12.46 -30.77 -9.77
C LYS A 548 -11.34 -31.64 -10.28
N PRO A 549 -11.62 -32.60 -11.18
CA PRO A 549 -10.58 -33.45 -11.73
C PRO A 549 -9.54 -32.62 -12.52
N PRO A 550 -8.27 -33.06 -12.55
CA PRO A 550 -7.67 -34.05 -11.66
C PRO A 550 -7.48 -33.51 -10.21
N PRO A 551 -7.47 -34.39 -9.19
CA PRO A 551 -7.48 -33.99 -7.78
C PRO A 551 -6.16 -33.40 -7.28
N LEU A 552 -5.03 -33.89 -7.82
CA LEU A 552 -3.68 -33.49 -7.40
C LEU A 552 -3.22 -32.25 -8.15
N ARG A 553 -2.86 -31.19 -7.42
CA ARG A 553 -2.45 -29.90 -8.01
C ARG A 553 -1.38 -29.22 -7.18
N VAL A 554 -0.61 -28.35 -7.80
CA VAL A 554 0.25 -27.39 -7.10
C VAL A 554 -0.30 -26.00 -7.38
N SER A 555 -0.44 -25.18 -6.35
CA SER A 555 -0.95 -23.80 -6.47
C SER A 555 0.04 -22.81 -5.89
N LEU A 556 0.12 -21.61 -6.44
CA LEU A 556 0.58 -20.44 -5.69
C LEU A 556 -0.37 -20.18 -4.50
N THR A 557 0.19 -19.68 -3.41
CA THR A 557 -0.57 -19.21 -2.24
C THR A 557 -1.03 -17.76 -2.44
N VAL A 558 -2.01 -17.31 -1.65
CA VAL A 558 -2.46 -15.90 -1.69
C VAL A 558 -1.32 -14.90 -1.46
N PRO A 559 -0.41 -15.08 -0.48
CA PRO A 559 0.72 -14.18 -0.32
C PRO A 559 1.64 -14.10 -1.55
N ALA A 560 1.85 -15.23 -2.26
CA ALA A 560 2.62 -15.24 -3.51
C ALA A 560 1.90 -14.46 -4.62
N ILE A 561 0.60 -14.70 -4.79
CA ILE A 561 -0.24 -13.99 -5.77
C ILE A 561 -0.22 -12.48 -5.52
N ARG A 562 -0.35 -12.06 -4.25
CA ARG A 562 -0.35 -10.64 -3.84
C ARG A 562 0.98 -9.91 -4.06
N ARG A 563 2.06 -10.60 -4.46
CA ARG A 563 3.30 -9.93 -4.89
C ARG A 563 3.24 -9.40 -6.30
N ALA A 564 2.28 -9.84 -7.11
CA ALA A 564 2.11 -9.31 -8.45
C ALA A 564 1.79 -7.80 -8.40
N LYS A 565 2.45 -7.04 -9.28
CA LYS A 565 2.11 -5.63 -9.55
C LYS A 565 0.68 -5.52 -10.04
N ARG A 566 0.27 -6.44 -10.90
CA ARG A 566 -1.07 -6.50 -11.49
C ARG A 566 -1.65 -7.88 -11.32
N VAL A 567 -2.83 -7.96 -10.71
CA VAL A 567 -3.63 -9.18 -10.70
C VAL A 567 -4.80 -8.98 -11.65
N TRP A 568 -4.83 -9.72 -12.75
CA TRP A 568 -5.85 -9.61 -13.77
C TRP A 568 -6.69 -10.87 -13.81
N PHE A 569 -7.96 -10.74 -13.44
CA PHE A 569 -8.94 -11.79 -13.61
C PHE A 569 -9.40 -11.82 -15.05
N THR A 570 -9.29 -12.96 -15.71
CA THR A 570 -9.77 -13.17 -17.08
C THR A 570 -10.91 -14.18 -17.03
N VAL A 571 -12.15 -13.71 -17.19
CA VAL A 571 -13.36 -14.52 -16.98
C VAL A 571 -14.32 -14.39 -18.14
N ALA A 572 -14.76 -15.51 -18.72
CA ALA A 572 -15.77 -15.52 -19.77
C ALA A 572 -16.76 -16.68 -19.56
N GLY A 573 -17.99 -16.50 -20.05
CA GLY A 573 -19.10 -17.44 -19.90
C GLY A 573 -20.06 -17.09 -18.76
N ALA A 574 -21.35 -17.08 -19.07
CA ALA A 574 -22.42 -16.70 -18.15
C ALA A 574 -22.45 -17.53 -16.84
N ASP A 575 -21.93 -18.77 -16.87
CA ASP A 575 -21.86 -19.64 -15.68
C ASP A 575 -20.87 -19.13 -14.61
N LYS A 576 -20.04 -18.13 -14.94
CA LYS A 576 -19.13 -17.47 -13.98
C LYS A 576 -19.70 -16.21 -13.36
N ALA A 577 -20.84 -15.72 -13.84
CA ALA A 577 -21.42 -14.45 -13.41
C ALA A 577 -21.63 -14.35 -11.89
N ASP A 578 -22.19 -15.40 -11.28
CA ASP A 578 -22.44 -15.42 -9.83
C ASP A 578 -21.14 -15.41 -9.02
N ALA A 579 -20.11 -16.14 -9.48
CA ALA A 579 -18.80 -16.16 -8.85
C ALA A 579 -18.10 -14.79 -8.93
N VAL A 580 -18.16 -14.13 -10.09
CA VAL A 580 -17.62 -12.77 -10.26
C VAL A 580 -18.38 -11.77 -9.39
N ARG A 581 -19.71 -11.88 -9.31
CA ARG A 581 -20.53 -11.02 -8.45
C ARG A 581 -20.14 -11.20 -6.98
N ALA A 582 -20.03 -12.45 -6.52
CA ALA A 582 -19.63 -12.76 -5.15
C ALA A 582 -18.21 -12.27 -4.85
N ALA A 583 -17.25 -12.54 -5.73
CA ALA A 583 -15.85 -12.13 -5.57
C ALA A 583 -15.66 -10.62 -5.48
N ARG A 584 -16.52 -9.85 -6.16
CA ARG A 584 -16.55 -8.39 -6.07
C ARG A 584 -17.41 -7.89 -4.90
N ALA A 585 -18.37 -8.65 -4.41
CA ALA A 585 -19.15 -8.25 -3.23
C ALA A 585 -18.34 -8.43 -1.94
N GLU A 586 -17.62 -9.54 -1.83
CA GLU A 586 -16.91 -9.96 -0.63
C GLU A 586 -15.44 -9.50 -0.60
N ARG A 587 -14.82 -9.56 0.58
CA ARG A 587 -13.38 -9.33 0.77
C ARG A 587 -12.81 -10.42 1.66
N GLU A 588 -11.79 -11.12 1.18
CA GLU A 588 -11.10 -12.18 1.92
C GLU A 588 -12.08 -13.20 2.54
N ASP A 589 -13.19 -13.50 1.86
CA ASP A 589 -14.13 -14.52 2.32
C ASP A 589 -13.58 -15.91 2.00
N PRO A 590 -13.38 -16.79 2.99
CA PRO A 590 -12.91 -18.16 2.75
C PRO A 590 -13.79 -18.97 1.80
N GLN A 591 -15.09 -18.63 1.66
CA GLN A 591 -16.01 -19.26 0.71
C GLN A 591 -15.92 -18.66 -0.70
N VAL A 592 -15.22 -17.54 -0.86
CA VAL A 592 -15.06 -16.84 -2.14
C VAL A 592 -13.57 -16.55 -2.39
N PRO A 593 -12.75 -17.57 -2.73
CA PRO A 593 -11.31 -17.41 -2.92
C PRO A 593 -10.92 -16.28 -3.87
N ALA A 594 -11.70 -16.02 -4.92
CA ALA A 594 -11.49 -14.92 -5.85
C ALA A 594 -11.57 -13.50 -5.22
N SER A 595 -12.09 -13.36 -4.00
CA SER A 595 -12.07 -12.10 -3.23
C SER A 595 -10.74 -11.81 -2.53
N TRP A 596 -9.77 -12.74 -2.57
CA TRP A 596 -8.48 -12.61 -1.87
C TRP A 596 -7.36 -12.00 -2.72
N PRO A 597 -7.18 -12.36 -4.01
CA PRO A 597 -6.10 -11.79 -4.81
C PRO A 597 -6.23 -10.28 -5.00
N GLN A 598 -5.14 -9.55 -4.75
CA GLN A 598 -5.05 -8.13 -5.03
C GLN A 598 -3.64 -7.80 -5.54
N GLY A 599 -3.55 -7.05 -6.64
CA GLY A 599 -2.26 -6.56 -7.14
C GLY A 599 -1.75 -5.39 -6.31
N THR A 600 -0.42 -5.23 -6.24
CA THR A 600 0.21 -4.12 -5.49
C THR A 600 0.03 -2.76 -6.17
N LEU A 601 -0.19 -2.74 -7.48
CA LEU A 601 -0.51 -1.53 -8.25
C LEU A 601 -1.97 -1.51 -8.72
N GLU A 602 -2.47 -2.61 -9.29
CA GLU A 602 -3.86 -2.69 -9.75
C GLU A 602 -4.43 -4.12 -9.75
N THR A 603 -5.76 -4.18 -9.62
CA THR A 603 -6.56 -5.37 -9.88
C THR A 603 -7.57 -5.06 -10.98
N VAL A 604 -7.67 -5.91 -12.00
CA VAL A 604 -8.55 -5.70 -13.16
C VAL A 604 -9.34 -6.97 -13.46
N TRP A 605 -10.64 -6.84 -13.71
CA TRP A 605 -11.52 -7.89 -14.18
C TRP A 605 -11.78 -7.71 -15.66
N TRP A 606 -11.20 -8.57 -16.48
CA TRP A 606 -11.45 -8.66 -17.90
C TRP A 606 -12.54 -9.69 -18.12
N VAL A 607 -13.73 -9.23 -18.52
CA VAL A 607 -14.93 -10.06 -18.62
C VAL A 607 -15.57 -9.97 -19.99
N ASP A 608 -16.21 -11.04 -20.43
CA ASP A 608 -17.09 -10.97 -21.58
C ASP A 608 -18.45 -10.34 -21.20
N ARG A 609 -19.24 -9.97 -22.21
CA ARG A 609 -20.55 -9.36 -22.00
C ARG A 609 -21.50 -10.30 -21.25
N ALA A 610 -21.39 -11.61 -21.48
CA ALA A 610 -22.22 -12.61 -20.79
C ALA A 610 -21.98 -12.63 -19.27
N VAL A 611 -20.73 -12.54 -18.83
CA VAL A 611 -20.37 -12.41 -17.40
C VAL A 611 -20.83 -11.07 -16.86
N ALA A 612 -20.59 -9.98 -17.59
CA ALA A 612 -20.98 -8.64 -17.13
C ALA A 612 -22.51 -8.52 -16.92
N ASP A 613 -23.29 -8.91 -17.92
CA ASP A 613 -24.76 -8.91 -17.88
C ASP A 613 -25.27 -9.81 -16.75
N GLY A 614 -24.72 -11.03 -16.66
CA GLY A 614 -25.10 -11.98 -15.61
C GLY A 614 -24.76 -11.45 -14.22
N ALA A 615 -23.59 -10.83 -14.03
CA ALA A 615 -23.12 -10.33 -12.74
C ALA A 615 -23.75 -8.99 -12.34
N GLY A 616 -24.47 -8.32 -13.26
CA GLY A 616 -25.03 -6.99 -13.03
C GLY A 616 -23.97 -5.89 -13.06
N ILE A 617 -22.96 -6.03 -13.93
CA ILE A 617 -21.88 -5.04 -14.10
C ILE A 617 -22.21 -4.16 -15.31
N GLU A 618 -22.46 -2.88 -15.05
CA GLU A 618 -22.65 -1.88 -16.12
C GLU A 618 -21.28 -1.45 -16.68
N GLY A 619 -21.21 -1.28 -18.01
CA GLY A 619 -19.99 -1.03 -18.77
C GLY A 619 -19.59 0.42 -18.93
#